data_AF-A0AAE0ASE9-F1
#
_entry.id   AF-A0AAE0ASE9-F1
#
_cell.length_a   1.000
_cell.length_b   1.000
_cell.length_c   1.000
_cell.angle_alpha   90.00
_cell.angle_beta   90.00
_cell.angle_gamma   90.00
#
_symmetry.space_group_name_H-M   'P 1'
#
loop_
_entity.id
_entity.type
_entity.pdbx_description
1 polymer ?
#
loop_
_entity_poly.entity_id
_entity_poly.type
_entity_poly.pdbx_seq_one_letter_code
_entity_poly.pdbx_strand_id
1 'polypeptide(L)' 'MEIIIFPDDLSKSNNFTGEGYGKINRVYYLRRGRRIAGMPKKFLQWMIDNYSVKHVIKIKGADLMGLLSKPQNFVIAS' A
#
# COMPACT_ATOMS: atom_id res chain seq x y z
N MET A 1 5.22 -14.15 -7.83
CA MET A 1 4.27 -13.14 -8.31
C MET A 1 5.06 -11.87 -8.53
N GLU A 2 5.26 -11.50 -9.78
CA GLU A 2 5.84 -10.20 -10.14
C GLU A 2 4.72 -9.19 -10.28
N ILE A 3 4.94 -7.98 -9.75
CA ILE A 3 3.99 -6.88 -9.91
C ILE A 3 4.39 -6.17 -11.19
N ILE A 4 3.59 -6.34 -12.25
CA ILE A 4 3.81 -5.68 -13.53
C ILE A 4 3.22 -4.27 -13.43
N ILE A 5 4.03 -3.27 -13.77
CA ILE A 5 3.63 -1.85 -13.80
C ILE A 5 3.75 -1.38 -15.25
N PHE A 6 2.79 -0.57 -15.71
CA PHE A 6 2.78 0.04 -17.05
C PHE A 6 2.88 1.57 -16.91
N PRO A 7 4.10 2.13 -16.82
CA PRO A 7 4.28 3.55 -16.50
C PRO A 7 3.71 4.49 -17.57
N ASP A 8 3.85 4.14 -18.84
CA ASP A 8 3.36 4.94 -19.96
C ASP A 8 1.84 5.09 -19.91
N ASP A 9 1.11 4.02 -19.62
CA ASP A 9 -0.35 4.06 -19.49
C ASP A 9 -0.79 4.85 -18.26
N LEU A 10 -0.07 4.71 -17.15
CA LEU A 10 -0.34 5.45 -15.92
C LEU A 10 -0.10 6.97 -16.11
N SER A 11 0.94 7.36 -16.85
CA SER A 11 1.26 8.77 -17.11
C SER A 11 0.22 9.50 -17.95
N LYS A 12 -0.52 8.76 -18.80
CA LYS A 12 -1.60 9.28 -19.65
C LYS A 12 -2.96 9.28 -18.96
N SER A 13 -3.05 8.74 -17.74
CA SER A 13 -4.30 8.63 -17.01
C SER A 13 -4.69 9.95 -16.34
N ASN A 14 -5.91 10.42 -16.61
CA ASN A 14 -6.48 11.62 -15.98
C ASN A 14 -7.01 11.37 -14.56
N ASN A 15 -6.84 10.17 -14.01
CA ASN A 15 -7.39 9.80 -12.69
C ASN A 15 -6.50 10.25 -11.52
N PHE A 16 -5.20 10.45 -11.77
CA PHE A 16 -4.21 10.81 -10.73
C PHE A 16 -4.05 12.32 -10.56
N THR A 17 -5.14 13.00 -10.21
CA THR A 17 -5.13 14.45 -9.97
C THR A 17 -5.12 14.79 -8.49
N GLY A 18 -4.66 15.99 -8.15
CA GLY A 18 -4.73 16.51 -6.78
C GLY A 18 -6.16 16.62 -6.27
N GLU A 19 -7.12 16.97 -7.13
CA GLU A 19 -8.53 17.11 -6.75
C GLU A 19 -9.32 15.80 -6.67
N GLY A 20 -8.91 14.79 -7.42
CA GLY A 20 -9.47 13.44 -7.35
C GLY A 20 -8.69 12.58 -6.36
N TYR A 21 -7.84 11.71 -6.90
CA TYR A 21 -7.04 10.75 -6.13
C TYR A 21 -6.24 11.39 -4.98
N GLY A 22 -5.78 12.62 -5.15
CA GLY A 22 -5.00 13.35 -4.15
C GLY A 22 -5.76 13.79 -2.90
N LYS A 23 -7.08 14.00 -2.99
CA LYS A 23 -7.92 14.39 -1.85
C LYS A 23 -8.43 13.19 -1.05
N ILE A 24 -8.34 11.97 -1.58
CA ILE A 24 -8.84 10.77 -0.91
C ILE A 24 -7.97 10.44 0.31
N ASN A 25 -8.60 10.18 1.45
CA ASN A 25 -7.91 9.70 2.64
C ASN A 25 -7.34 8.30 2.38
N ARG A 26 -6.01 8.19 2.40
CA ARG A 26 -5.31 6.91 2.22
C ARG A 26 -4.81 6.37 3.56
N VAL A 27 -4.98 5.06 3.73
CA VAL A 27 -4.46 4.31 4.88
C VAL A 27 -3.59 3.17 4.33
N TYR A 28 -2.33 3.11 4.77
CA TYR A 28 -1.42 2.03 4.39
C TYR A 28 -1.32 0.99 5.51
N TYR A 29 -1.50 -0.28 5.15
CA TYR A 29 -1.25 -1.41 6.03
C TYR A 29 0.15 -1.95 5.80
N LEU A 30 1.07 -1.70 6.72
CA LEU A 30 2.46 -2.12 6.62
C LEU A 30 2.74 -3.33 7.51
N ARG A 31 3.25 -4.43 6.93
CA ARG A 31 3.74 -5.57 7.71
C ARG A 31 4.94 -5.19 8.56
N ARG A 32 4.93 -5.56 9.84
CA ARG A 32 6.14 -5.62 10.69
C ARG A 32 6.75 -7.03 10.56
N GLY A 33 7.74 -7.22 9.67
CA GLY A 33 8.37 -8.53 9.41
C GLY A 33 9.32 -8.56 8.20
N ARG A 34 9.93 -9.72 7.91
CA ARG A 34 10.82 -9.90 6.74
C ARG A 34 10.04 -9.74 5.43
N ARG A 35 10.79 -9.27 4.43
CA ARG A 35 10.46 -9.01 3.02
C ARG A 35 9.09 -9.53 2.59
N ILE A 36 8.24 -8.65 2.12
CA ILE A 36 7.12 -9.07 1.28
C ILE A 36 7.76 -9.66 0.01
N ALA A 37 7.41 -10.91 -0.35
CA ALA A 37 7.90 -11.48 -1.60
C ALA A 37 7.45 -10.57 -2.76
N GLY A 38 8.42 -9.99 -3.49
CA GLY A 38 8.16 -9.01 -4.54
C GLY A 38 8.20 -7.54 -4.12
N MET A 39 8.27 -7.19 -2.82
CA MET A 39 8.36 -5.80 -2.36
C MET A 39 9.34 -5.62 -1.18
N PRO A 40 10.52 -5.03 -1.39
CA PRO A 40 11.45 -4.69 -0.32
C PRO A 40 10.85 -3.69 0.67
N LYS A 41 11.16 -3.85 1.97
CA LYS A 41 10.73 -2.90 3.02
C LYS A 41 11.13 -1.45 2.72
N LYS A 42 12.31 -1.24 2.13
CA LYS A 42 12.80 0.09 1.72
C LYS A 42 11.89 0.72 0.66
N PHE A 43 11.39 -0.08 -0.29
CA PHE A 43 10.49 0.40 -1.33
C PHE A 43 9.12 0.79 -0.75
N LEU A 44 8.56 -0.02 0.14
CA LEU A 44 7.31 0.32 0.84
C LEU A 44 7.45 1.59 1.68
N GLN A 45 8.58 1.76 2.37
CA GLN A 45 8.85 2.97 3.14
C GLN A 45 8.99 4.19 2.22
N TRP A 46 9.74 4.06 1.12
CA TRP A 46 9.87 5.13 0.12
C TRP A 46 8.51 5.56 -0.45
N MET A 47 7.58 4.63 -0.72
CA MET A 47 6.23 5.00 -1.18
C MET A 47 5.46 5.85 -0.16
N ILE A 48 5.57 5.52 1.14
CA ILE A 48 4.93 6.28 2.22
C ILE A 48 5.54 7.67 2.36
N ASP A 49 6.88 7.76 2.25
CA ASP A 49 7.61 9.02 2.43
C ASP A 49 7.40 9.95 1.22
N ASN A 50 7.41 9.39 0.01
CA ASN A 50 7.23 10.14 -1.25
C ASN A 50 5.81 10.68 -1.41
N TYR A 51 4.81 9.97 -0.88
CA TYR A 51 3.42 10.38 -1.00
C TYR A 51 2.68 10.16 0.31
N SER A 52 2.89 11.12 1.22
CA SER A 52 2.42 11.07 2.60
C SER A 52 0.96 10.66 2.70
N VAL A 53 0.69 9.78 3.67
CA VAL A 53 -0.65 9.29 3.97
C VAL A 53 -1.07 9.69 5.36
N LYS A 54 -2.39 9.80 5.54
CA LYS A 54 -2.97 10.27 6.80
C LYS A 54 -2.72 9.28 7.94
N HIS A 55 -2.77 7.98 7.65
CA HIS A 55 -2.53 6.94 8.65
C HIS A 55 -1.72 5.76 8.07
N VAL A 56 -0.80 5.24 8.87
CA VAL A 56 -0.04 4.02 8.58
C VAL A 56 -0.29 3.03 9.72
N ILE A 57 -0.99 1.95 9.43
CA ILE A 57 -1.29 0.88 10.40
C ILE A 57 -0.25 -0.22 10.23
N LYS A 58 0.51 -0.51 11.29
CA LYS A 58 1.56 -1.54 11.26
C LYS A 58 1.06 -2.84 11.87
N ILE A 59 0.86 -3.88 11.07
CA ILE A 59 0.36 -5.18 11.54
C ILE A 59 1.52 -6.17 11.68
N LYS A 60 1.66 -6.79 12.86
CA LYS A 60 2.72 -7.76 13.15
C LYS A 60 2.36 -9.14 12.60
N GLY A 61 3.23 -9.67 11.73
CA GLY A 61 3.13 -11.04 11.23
C GLY A 61 1.98 -11.32 10.24
N ALA A 62 1.46 -10.31 9.54
CA ALA A 62 0.59 -10.52 8.38
C ALA A 62 1.45 -10.84 7.13
N ASP A 63 1.03 -11.78 6.29
CA ASP A 63 1.72 -12.06 5.01
C ASP A 63 1.28 -11.07 3.91
N LEU A 64 1.83 -11.17 2.69
CA LEU A 64 1.41 -10.32 1.54
C LEU A 64 -0.12 -10.36 1.39
N MET A 65 -0.69 -11.54 1.60
CA MET A 65 -2.12 -11.74 1.78
C MET A 65 -2.52 -11.48 3.23
N GLY A 66 -2.36 -10.26 3.72
CA GLY A 66 -2.68 -9.92 5.11
C GLY A 66 -4.12 -10.27 5.46
N LEU A 67 -5.02 -10.01 4.51
CA LEU A 67 -6.43 -10.39 4.54
C LEU A 67 -6.66 -11.90 4.61
N LEU A 68 -5.82 -12.73 3.98
CA LEU A 68 -5.98 -14.20 4.04
C LEU A 68 -5.30 -14.82 5.26
N SER A 69 -4.15 -14.30 5.67
CA SER A 69 -3.35 -14.84 6.77
C SER A 69 -3.88 -14.46 8.14
N LYS A 70 -4.48 -13.26 8.29
CA LYS A 70 -5.06 -12.76 9.54
C LYS A 70 -6.30 -11.90 9.29
N PRO A 71 -7.38 -12.47 8.69
CA PRO A 71 -8.59 -11.72 8.35
C PRO A 71 -9.16 -10.92 9.54
N GLN A 72 -9.14 -11.49 10.75
CA GLN A 72 -9.64 -10.86 11.97
C GLN A 72 -8.97 -9.51 12.33
N ASN A 73 -7.73 -9.30 11.88
CA ASN A 73 -7.02 -8.03 12.11
C ASN A 73 -7.45 -6.91 11.14
N PHE A 74 -8.26 -7.24 10.13
CA PHE A 74 -8.74 -6.33 9.09
C PHE A 74 -10.28 -6.13 9.14
N VAL A 75 -11.00 -6.78 10.06
CA VAL A 75 -12.47 -6.67 10.18
C VAL A 75 -12.94 -5.36 10.82
N ILE A 76 -12.04 -4.56 11.39
CA ILE A 76 -12.39 -3.31 12.10
C ILE A 76 -11.82 -2.11 11.32
N ALA A 77 -12.37 -1.86 10.14
CA ALA A 77 -12.17 -0.64 9.37
C ALA A 77 -13.31 -0.48 8.35
N SER A 78 -14.55 -0.51 8.83
CA SER A 78 -15.77 -0.18 8.07
C SER A 78 -16.52 0.93 8.79
#